data_AF-A0A432UC93-F1
#
_entry.id   AF-A0A432UC93-F1
#
_cell.length_a   1.000
_cell.length_b   1.000
_cell.length_c   1.000
_cell.angle_alpha   90.00
_cell.angle_beta   90.00
_cell.angle_gamma   90.00
#
_symmetry.space_group_name_H-M   'P 1'
#
loop_
_entity.id
_entity.type
_entity.pdbx_description
1 polymer ?
#
loop_
_entity_poly.entity_id
_entity_poly.type
_entity_poly.pdbx_seq_one_letter_code
_entity_poly.pdbx_strand_id
1 'polypeptide(L)'
;MDILLIGVNHKTAPVEVREKLALREADPPALELFNKLPACLEVVFLSTCNRVEIIAGTNDINKARQQIASTWQKFSGLNNAVFEESTYEYTGMEAARHVFRVASSLDSMVVGEPQILGQLKDAYRNASEAKCAGPILNKLMHKAFSTAKKIRTETRIASQAVSISYAAVELAKKIFGDLSGKKALLVGAGEMAELAAQHLKTNGIEKLVVANRTLERAIDLSMSLGGEAVSLEELEDMLVEVDIVISSTGAPGLVIKKDMVKRIMRPRRHKLLFFIDIAVPRDIDPSINDIDNVYL
;
A
#
# COMPACT_ATOMS: atom_id res chain seq x y z
N MET A 1 -25.92 -18.84 -7.44
CA MET A 1 -24.94 -17.75 -7.43
C MET A 1 -23.78 -18.15 -6.55
N ASP A 2 -22.60 -18.25 -7.13
CA ASP A 2 -21.34 -18.63 -6.49
C ASP A 2 -20.39 -17.42 -6.46
N ILE A 3 -19.29 -17.52 -5.72
CA ILE A 3 -18.26 -16.49 -5.59
C ILE A 3 -17.05 -16.91 -6.41
N LEU A 4 -16.56 -16.01 -7.25
CA LEU A 4 -15.29 -16.14 -7.95
C LEU A 4 -14.35 -15.02 -7.46
N LEU A 5 -13.12 -15.37 -7.12
CA LEU A 5 -12.07 -14.41 -6.80
C LEU A 5 -10.89 -14.66 -7.72
N ILE A 6 -10.47 -13.63 -8.46
CA ILE A 6 -9.21 -13.64 -9.23
C ILE A 6 -8.34 -12.52 -8.68
N GLY A 7 -7.09 -12.83 -8.35
CA GLY A 7 -6.20 -11.90 -7.70
C GLY A 7 -4.74 -12.06 -8.10
N VAL A 8 -3.94 -11.05 -7.77
CA VAL A 8 -2.48 -11.09 -7.77
C VAL A 8 -1.98 -10.52 -6.46
N ASN A 9 -0.89 -11.05 -5.92
CA ASN A 9 -0.28 -10.52 -4.70
C ASN A 9 1.25 -10.67 -4.72
N HIS A 10 1.91 -10.11 -3.69
CA HIS A 10 3.36 -10.13 -3.53
C HIS A 10 4.01 -11.53 -3.52
N LYS A 11 3.25 -12.61 -3.29
CA LYS A 11 3.76 -14.00 -3.33
C LYS A 11 3.76 -14.57 -4.75
N THR A 12 2.80 -14.15 -5.57
CA THR A 12 2.61 -14.69 -6.92
C THR A 12 3.26 -13.84 -8.00
N ALA A 13 3.51 -12.55 -7.74
CA ALA A 13 4.07 -11.66 -8.74
C ALA A 13 5.02 -10.60 -8.17
N PRO A 14 6.12 -10.29 -8.88
CA PRO A 14 7.01 -9.21 -8.53
C PRO A 14 6.32 -7.85 -8.70
N VAL A 15 6.88 -6.79 -8.10
CA VAL A 15 6.21 -5.48 -8.02
C VAL A 15 5.87 -4.89 -9.39
N GLU A 16 6.74 -5.10 -10.38
CA GLU A 16 6.61 -4.59 -11.75
C GLU A 16 5.39 -5.17 -12.47
N VAL A 17 5.04 -6.44 -12.17
CA VAL A 17 3.83 -7.09 -12.70
C VAL A 17 2.59 -6.60 -11.96
N ARG A 18 2.69 -6.42 -10.63
CA ARG A 18 1.58 -5.93 -9.80
C ARG A 18 1.20 -4.49 -10.15
N GLU A 19 2.16 -3.63 -10.48
CA GLU A 19 1.91 -2.26 -10.91
C GLU A 19 1.11 -2.20 -12.22
N LYS A 20 1.38 -3.10 -13.17
CA LYS A 20 0.61 -3.20 -14.42
C LYS A 20 -0.81 -3.74 -14.20
N LEU A 21 -1.01 -4.57 -13.20
CA LEU A 21 -2.31 -5.13 -12.83
C LEU A 21 -3.11 -4.22 -11.89
N ALA A 22 -2.46 -3.26 -11.24
CA ALA A 22 -3.10 -2.24 -10.42
C ALA A 22 -3.84 -1.26 -11.34
N LEU A 23 -5.16 -1.41 -11.37
CA LEU A 23 -6.08 -0.54 -12.11
C LEU A 23 -6.23 0.80 -11.37
N ARG A 24 -5.23 1.67 -11.46
CA ARG A 24 -5.35 3.04 -10.95
C ARG A 24 -6.19 3.88 -11.90
N GLU A 25 -7.22 4.53 -11.35
CA GLU A 25 -7.97 5.68 -11.92
C GLU A 25 -7.96 5.76 -13.46
N ALA A 26 -8.24 4.65 -14.13
CA ALA A 26 -8.55 4.71 -15.55
C ALA A 26 -9.98 5.22 -15.67
N ASP A 27 -10.23 5.99 -16.72
CA ASP A 27 -11.58 6.26 -17.20
C ASP A 27 -11.93 5.10 -18.17
N PRO A 28 -12.87 4.19 -17.83
CA PRO A 28 -13.75 4.19 -16.65
C PRO A 28 -13.13 3.52 -15.41
N PRO A 29 -13.57 3.88 -14.19
CA PRO A 29 -13.07 3.31 -12.94
C PRO A 29 -13.05 1.78 -12.96
N ALA A 30 -12.00 1.18 -12.39
CA ALA A 30 -11.77 -0.28 -12.39
C ALA A 30 -13.00 -1.10 -11.99
N LEU A 31 -13.74 -0.63 -10.98
CA LEU A 31 -14.98 -1.23 -10.52
C LEU A 31 -16.07 -1.23 -11.60
N GLU A 32 -16.24 -0.12 -12.32
CA GLU A 32 -17.22 0.01 -13.40
C GLU A 32 -16.88 -0.89 -14.59
N LEU A 33 -15.59 -1.02 -14.92
CA LEU A 33 -15.10 -1.89 -15.98
C LEU A 33 -15.55 -3.34 -15.77
N PHE A 34 -15.39 -3.87 -14.55
CA PHE A 34 -15.77 -5.25 -14.26
C PHE A 34 -17.26 -5.41 -13.97
N ASN A 35 -17.95 -4.40 -13.43
CA ASN A 35 -19.38 -4.45 -13.20
C ASN A 35 -20.20 -4.49 -14.52
N LYS A 36 -19.63 -3.98 -15.63
CA LYS A 36 -20.26 -4.08 -16.96
C LYS A 36 -20.17 -5.48 -17.59
N LEU A 37 -19.44 -6.42 -16.97
CA LEU A 37 -19.31 -7.78 -17.50
C LEU A 37 -20.60 -8.58 -17.27
N PRO A 38 -21.27 -9.12 -18.31
CA PRO A 38 -22.56 -9.79 -18.15
C PRO A 38 -22.54 -11.03 -17.24
N ALA A 39 -21.38 -11.67 -17.07
CA ALA A 39 -21.25 -12.82 -16.18
C ALA A 39 -21.00 -12.43 -14.72
N CYS A 40 -20.73 -11.15 -14.43
CA CYS A 40 -20.54 -10.62 -13.08
C CYS A 40 -21.83 -9.93 -12.63
N LEU A 41 -22.53 -10.51 -11.65
CA LEU A 41 -23.76 -9.95 -11.09
C LEU A 41 -23.50 -9.04 -9.91
N GLU A 42 -22.38 -9.28 -9.22
CA GLU A 42 -21.89 -8.45 -8.13
C GLU A 42 -20.37 -8.35 -8.27
N VAL A 43 -19.78 -7.20 -7.96
CA VAL A 43 -18.33 -6.99 -8.02
C VAL A 43 -17.85 -6.13 -6.86
N VAL A 44 -16.77 -6.57 -6.21
CA VAL A 44 -15.94 -5.75 -5.32
C VAL A 44 -14.51 -5.80 -5.85
N PHE A 45 -13.89 -4.64 -5.99
CA PHE A 45 -12.52 -4.48 -6.46
C PHE A 45 -11.63 -3.99 -5.32
N LEU A 46 -10.65 -4.80 -4.91
CA LEU A 46 -9.65 -4.45 -3.91
C LEU A 46 -8.32 -4.18 -4.60
N SER A 47 -7.76 -2.99 -4.41
CA SER A 47 -6.42 -2.66 -4.89
C SER A 47 -5.62 -2.04 -3.75
N THR A 48 -4.50 -2.66 -3.42
CA THR A 48 -3.57 -2.22 -2.38
C THR A 48 -2.14 -2.23 -2.92
N CYS A 49 -1.17 -1.78 -2.11
CA CYS A 49 0.25 -1.86 -2.46
C CYS A 49 0.76 -3.31 -2.60
N ASN A 50 0.06 -4.31 -2.08
CA ASN A 50 0.52 -5.70 -1.99
C ASN A 50 -0.38 -6.72 -2.69
N ARG A 51 -1.58 -6.32 -3.12
CA ARG A 51 -2.52 -7.18 -3.86
C ARG A 51 -3.51 -6.39 -4.69
N VAL A 52 -4.00 -7.03 -5.75
CA VAL A 52 -5.15 -6.59 -6.53
C VAL A 52 -6.07 -7.79 -6.65
N GLU A 53 -7.33 -7.65 -6.26
CA GLU A 53 -8.30 -8.75 -6.24
C GLU A 53 -9.65 -8.28 -6.76
N ILE A 54 -10.25 -9.10 -7.63
CA ILE A 54 -11.60 -8.93 -8.16
C ILE A 54 -12.44 -10.04 -7.55
N ILE A 55 -13.45 -9.65 -6.77
CA ILE A 55 -14.36 -10.55 -6.08
C ILE A 55 -15.72 -10.41 -6.76
N ALA A 56 -16.16 -11.45 -7.45
CA ALA A 56 -17.37 -11.45 -8.24
C ALA A 56 -18.41 -12.44 -7.72
N GLY A 57 -19.67 -12.00 -7.65
CA GLY A 57 -20.84 -12.89 -7.55
C GLY A 57 -21.30 -13.27 -8.96
N THR A 58 -21.46 -14.56 -9.24
CA THR A 58 -21.82 -15.04 -10.58
C THR A 58 -22.73 -16.27 -10.56
N ASN A 59 -23.51 -16.48 -11.61
CA ASN A 59 -24.23 -17.74 -11.85
C ASN A 59 -23.46 -18.70 -12.77
N ASP A 60 -22.37 -18.24 -13.41
CA ASP A 60 -21.55 -19.02 -14.32
C ASP A 60 -20.06 -18.66 -14.12
N ILE A 61 -19.39 -19.47 -13.30
CA ILE A 61 -17.98 -19.27 -12.95
C ILE A 61 -17.08 -19.28 -14.19
N ASN A 62 -17.33 -20.18 -15.14
CA ASN A 62 -16.46 -20.33 -16.30
C ASN A 62 -16.53 -19.10 -17.19
N LYS A 63 -17.73 -18.58 -17.42
CA LYS A 63 -17.94 -17.36 -18.20
C LYS A 63 -17.40 -16.13 -17.47
N ALA A 64 -17.61 -16.02 -16.16
CA ALA A 64 -17.07 -14.91 -15.37
C ALA A 64 -15.54 -14.93 -15.38
N ARG A 65 -14.92 -16.09 -15.19
CA ARG A 65 -13.46 -16.27 -15.29
C ARG A 65 -12.91 -15.76 -16.60
N GLN A 66 -13.47 -16.23 -17.71
CA GLN A 66 -13.02 -15.84 -19.04
C GLN A 66 -13.16 -14.32 -19.27
N GLN A 67 -14.27 -13.73 -18.86
CA GLN A 67 -14.53 -12.30 -19.04
C GLN A 67 -13.63 -11.42 -18.17
N ILE A 68 -13.45 -11.78 -16.90
CA ILE A 68 -12.56 -11.05 -15.99
C ILE A 68 -11.11 -11.15 -16.47
N ALA A 69 -10.62 -12.36 -16.76
CA ALA A 69 -9.23 -12.57 -17.19
C ALA A 69 -8.91 -11.83 -18.48
N SER A 70 -9.76 -11.95 -19.52
CA SER A 70 -9.53 -11.24 -20.78
C SER A 70 -9.57 -9.72 -20.63
N THR A 71 -10.47 -9.19 -19.81
CA THR A 71 -10.57 -7.74 -19.54
C THR A 71 -9.35 -7.23 -18.78
N TRP A 72 -8.92 -7.97 -17.75
CA TRP A 72 -7.79 -7.58 -16.91
C TRP A 72 -6.45 -7.69 -17.65
N GLN A 73 -6.30 -8.72 -18.49
CA GLN A 73 -5.15 -8.87 -19.38
C GLN A 73 -5.09 -7.73 -20.39
N LYS A 74 -6.22 -7.39 -21.03
CA LYS A 74 -6.30 -6.28 -21.98
C LYS A 74 -5.87 -4.96 -21.34
N PHE A 75 -6.27 -4.72 -20.10
CA PHE A 75 -5.87 -3.52 -19.37
C PHE A 75 -4.38 -3.52 -19.03
N SER A 76 -3.88 -4.61 -18.46
CA SER A 76 -2.50 -4.69 -17.96
C SER A 76 -1.44 -4.71 -19.06
N GLY A 77 -1.84 -5.03 -20.31
CA GLY A 77 -0.93 -5.17 -21.44
C GLY A 77 0.06 -6.34 -21.27
N LEU A 78 -0.20 -7.24 -20.32
CA LEU A 78 0.62 -8.42 -20.08
C LEU A 78 0.33 -9.51 -21.13
N ASN A 79 1.36 -10.27 -21.49
CA ASN A 79 1.16 -11.47 -22.28
C ASN A 79 0.43 -12.55 -21.43
N ASN A 80 -0.17 -13.53 -22.11
CA ASN A 80 -1.04 -14.50 -21.44
C ASN A 80 -0.29 -15.36 -20.41
N ALA A 81 0.92 -15.82 -20.75
CA ALA A 81 1.73 -16.65 -19.88
C ALA A 81 2.07 -15.94 -18.56
N VAL A 82 2.53 -14.69 -18.63
CA VAL A 82 2.87 -13.89 -17.44
C VAL A 82 1.61 -13.62 -16.59
N PHE A 83 0.46 -13.34 -17.21
CA PHE A 83 -0.79 -13.13 -16.50
C PHE A 83 -1.23 -14.39 -15.73
N GLU A 84 -1.27 -15.54 -16.41
CA GLU A 84 -1.66 -16.82 -15.81
C GLU A 84 -0.70 -17.25 -14.69
N GLU A 85 0.61 -17.11 -14.87
CA GLU A 85 1.61 -17.45 -13.85
C GLU A 85 1.56 -16.52 -12.63
N SER A 86 1.12 -15.27 -12.82
CA SER A 86 1.13 -14.25 -11.77
C SER A 86 -0.18 -14.18 -10.97
N THR A 87 -1.28 -14.72 -11.51
CA THR A 87 -2.61 -14.64 -10.89
C THR A 87 -2.99 -15.92 -10.17
N TYR A 88 -3.87 -15.80 -9.18
CA TYR A 88 -4.50 -16.91 -8.49
C TYR A 88 -6.02 -16.78 -8.56
N GLU A 89 -6.68 -17.93 -8.44
CA GLU A 89 -8.13 -18.03 -8.46
C GLU A 89 -8.64 -18.86 -7.28
N TYR A 90 -9.74 -18.39 -6.67
CA TYR A 90 -10.52 -19.16 -5.71
C TYR A 90 -12.01 -19.11 -6.05
N THR A 91 -12.73 -20.19 -5.76
CA THR A 91 -14.17 -20.30 -5.97
C THR A 91 -14.91 -20.69 -4.69
N GLY A 92 -16.16 -20.24 -4.54
CA GLY A 92 -17.06 -20.61 -3.46
C GLY A 92 -16.45 -20.46 -2.06
N MET A 93 -16.37 -21.58 -1.33
CA MET A 93 -15.83 -21.57 0.03
C MET A 93 -14.36 -21.16 0.12
N GLU A 94 -13.54 -21.50 -0.89
CA GLU A 94 -12.14 -21.09 -0.91
C GLU A 94 -12.01 -19.58 -1.08
N ALA A 95 -12.85 -18.98 -1.95
CA ALA A 95 -12.90 -17.54 -2.11
C ALA A 95 -13.31 -16.85 -0.80
N ALA A 96 -14.35 -17.37 -0.13
CA ALA A 96 -14.80 -16.83 1.15
C ALA A 96 -13.72 -16.95 2.24
N ARG A 97 -13.03 -18.10 2.31
CA ARG A 97 -11.92 -18.33 3.24
C ARG A 97 -10.78 -17.36 2.98
N HIS A 98 -10.40 -17.16 1.72
CA HIS A 98 -9.37 -16.22 1.32
C HIS A 98 -9.70 -14.79 1.76
N VAL A 99 -10.93 -14.32 1.47
CA VAL A 99 -11.40 -13.01 1.92
C VAL A 99 -11.32 -12.86 3.44
N PHE A 100 -11.66 -13.91 4.22
CA PHE A 100 -11.53 -13.86 5.67
C PHE A 100 -10.06 -13.79 6.12
N ARG A 101 -9.15 -14.50 5.44
CA ARG A 101 -7.71 -14.44 5.72
C ARG A 101 -7.15 -13.06 5.41
N VAL A 102 -7.52 -12.46 4.28
CA VAL A 102 -7.11 -11.10 3.89
C VAL A 102 -7.66 -10.08 4.88
N ALA A 103 -8.97 -10.12 5.19
CA ALA A 103 -9.59 -9.21 6.16
C ALA A 103 -8.96 -9.32 7.56
N SER A 104 -8.52 -10.53 7.94
CA SER A 104 -7.87 -10.79 9.23
C SER A 104 -6.36 -10.58 9.20
N SER A 105 -5.80 -10.10 8.07
CA SER A 105 -4.37 -9.88 7.86
C SER A 105 -3.52 -11.16 8.02
N LEU A 106 -4.09 -12.34 7.82
CA LEU A 106 -3.41 -13.65 7.81
C LEU A 106 -2.79 -13.99 6.46
N ASP A 107 -3.26 -13.32 5.41
CA ASP A 107 -2.64 -13.33 4.09
C ASP A 107 -2.26 -11.89 3.74
N SER A 108 -1.25 -11.38 4.40
CA SER A 108 -0.68 -10.05 4.17
C SER A 108 0.84 -10.18 4.21
N MET A 109 1.57 -9.30 3.53
CA MET A 109 3.04 -9.27 3.61
C MET A 109 3.49 -9.09 5.05
N VAL A 110 2.75 -8.26 5.80
CA VAL A 110 2.81 -8.18 7.24
C VAL A 110 1.58 -8.81 7.85
N VAL A 111 1.77 -9.85 8.65
CA VAL A 111 0.68 -10.47 9.40
C VAL A 111 0.24 -9.56 10.56
N GLY A 112 -1.08 -9.33 10.68
CA GLY A 112 -1.69 -8.60 11.80
C GLY A 112 -1.87 -7.09 11.58
N GLU A 113 -1.35 -6.57 10.48
CA GLU A 113 -1.46 -5.18 10.08
C GLU A 113 -2.95 -4.73 9.94
N PRO A 114 -3.39 -3.63 10.58
CA PRO A 114 -4.79 -3.18 10.54
C PRO A 114 -5.25 -2.63 9.18
N GLN A 115 -4.35 -2.08 8.38
CA GLN A 115 -4.70 -1.32 7.17
C GLN A 115 -5.51 -2.14 6.16
N ILE A 116 -5.17 -3.42 5.96
CA ILE A 116 -5.85 -4.26 4.96
C ILE A 116 -7.36 -4.41 5.24
N LEU A 117 -7.76 -4.42 6.52
CA LEU A 117 -9.16 -4.46 6.90
C LEU A 117 -9.87 -3.14 6.55
N GLY A 118 -9.19 -2.01 6.74
CA GLY A 118 -9.66 -0.68 6.33
C GLY A 118 -9.85 -0.60 4.82
N GLN A 119 -8.81 -0.96 4.06
CA GLN A 119 -8.82 -0.97 2.59
C GLN A 119 -9.92 -1.87 2.02
N LEU A 120 -10.16 -3.05 2.61
CA LEU A 120 -11.26 -3.91 2.20
C LEU A 120 -12.64 -3.30 2.52
N LYS A 121 -12.79 -2.58 3.64
CA LYS A 121 -14.02 -1.84 3.95
C LYS A 121 -14.25 -0.69 2.96
N ASP A 122 -13.21 0.02 2.57
CA ASP A 122 -13.30 1.09 1.58
C ASP A 122 -13.66 0.53 0.19
N ALA A 123 -13.01 -0.56 -0.24
CA ALA A 123 -13.36 -1.27 -1.47
C ALA A 123 -14.84 -1.72 -1.49
N TYR A 124 -15.31 -2.27 -0.36
CA TYR A 124 -16.72 -2.63 -0.19
C TYR A 124 -17.66 -1.41 -0.21
N ARG A 125 -17.29 -0.32 0.47
CA ARG A 125 -18.08 0.92 0.48
C ARG A 125 -18.25 1.47 -0.94
N ASN A 126 -17.15 1.56 -1.69
CA ASN A 126 -17.17 2.00 -3.09
C ASN A 126 -18.09 1.12 -3.96
N ALA A 127 -18.00 -0.21 -3.79
CA ALA A 127 -18.87 -1.14 -4.50
C ALA A 127 -20.35 -1.01 -4.10
N SER A 128 -20.64 -0.77 -2.82
CA SER A 128 -22.01 -0.58 -2.34
C SER A 128 -22.61 0.74 -2.83
N GLU A 129 -21.86 1.84 -2.79
CA GLU A 129 -22.29 3.15 -3.28
C GLU A 129 -22.54 3.13 -4.79
N ALA A 130 -21.69 2.43 -5.55
CA ALA A 130 -21.87 2.21 -6.98
C ALA A 130 -22.91 1.11 -7.32
N LYS A 131 -23.61 0.55 -6.32
CA LYS A 131 -24.58 -0.55 -6.48
C LYS A 131 -24.04 -1.78 -7.23
N CYS A 132 -22.73 -2.01 -7.13
CA CYS A 132 -22.02 -3.17 -7.69
C CYS A 132 -21.99 -4.33 -6.69
N ALA A 133 -22.11 -4.06 -5.38
CA ALA A 133 -22.23 -5.11 -4.37
C ALA A 133 -23.71 -5.49 -4.15
N GLY A 134 -24.01 -6.79 -4.22
CA GLY A 134 -25.35 -7.33 -4.01
C GLY A 134 -25.44 -8.23 -2.76
N PRO A 135 -26.53 -8.99 -2.61
CA PRO A 135 -26.80 -9.78 -1.40
C PRO A 135 -25.68 -10.76 -1.03
N ILE A 136 -24.98 -11.36 -2.00
CA ILE A 136 -23.96 -12.37 -1.72
C ILE A 136 -22.68 -11.71 -1.20
N LEU A 137 -22.16 -10.70 -1.90
CA LEU A 137 -20.96 -10.00 -1.50
C LEU A 137 -21.21 -9.16 -0.24
N ASN A 138 -22.40 -8.59 -0.04
CA ASN A 138 -22.76 -7.92 1.21
C ASN A 138 -22.63 -8.87 2.42
N LYS A 139 -23.19 -10.09 2.30
CA LYS A 139 -23.12 -11.10 3.36
C LYS A 139 -21.68 -11.57 3.59
N LEU A 140 -20.90 -11.79 2.52
CA LEU A 140 -19.49 -12.16 2.61
C LEU A 140 -18.67 -11.10 3.34
N MET A 141 -18.79 -9.83 2.94
CA MET A 141 -18.02 -8.72 3.49
C MET A 141 -18.35 -8.48 4.97
N HIS A 142 -19.64 -8.45 5.33
CA HIS A 142 -20.04 -8.30 6.73
C HIS A 142 -19.51 -9.46 7.61
N LYS A 143 -19.54 -10.70 7.09
CA LYS A 143 -18.98 -11.84 7.80
C LYS A 143 -17.46 -11.77 7.91
N ALA A 144 -16.77 -11.29 6.88
CA ALA A 144 -15.34 -11.05 6.88
C ALA A 144 -14.94 -10.03 7.96
N PHE A 145 -15.64 -8.89 8.03
CA PHE A 145 -15.37 -7.84 9.02
C PHE A 145 -15.61 -8.31 10.46
N SER A 146 -16.71 -9.03 10.70
CA SER A 146 -17.00 -9.63 12.00
C SER A 146 -15.93 -10.65 12.41
N THR A 147 -15.48 -11.49 11.47
CA THR A 147 -14.45 -12.50 11.70
C THR A 147 -13.09 -11.86 11.98
N ALA A 148 -12.71 -10.85 11.21
CA ALA A 148 -11.48 -10.08 11.42
C ALA A 148 -11.46 -9.40 12.79
N LYS A 149 -12.59 -8.79 13.20
CA LYS A 149 -12.74 -8.21 14.55
C LYS A 149 -12.53 -9.28 15.63
N LYS A 150 -13.20 -10.44 15.49
CA LYS A 150 -13.07 -11.56 16.42
C LYS A 150 -11.62 -12.03 16.55
N ILE A 151 -10.95 -12.29 15.43
CA ILE A 151 -9.55 -12.74 15.42
C ILE A 151 -8.63 -11.69 16.05
N ARG A 152 -8.82 -10.39 15.79
CA ARG A 152 -8.00 -9.34 16.41
C ARG A 152 -8.20 -9.22 17.92
N THR A 153 -9.43 -9.41 18.40
CA THR A 153 -9.75 -9.27 19.83
C THR A 153 -9.40 -10.53 20.63
N GLU A 154 -9.59 -11.71 20.05
CA GLU A 154 -9.40 -13.00 20.73
C GLU A 154 -8.01 -13.61 20.53
N THR A 155 -7.17 -13.01 19.68
CA THR A 155 -5.81 -13.48 19.43
C THR A 155 -4.77 -12.37 19.59
N ARG A 156 -3.51 -12.77 19.70
CA ARG A 156 -2.36 -11.85 19.77
C ARG A 156 -1.91 -11.31 18.41
N ILE A 157 -2.67 -11.54 17.34
CA ILE A 157 -2.28 -11.12 15.99
C ILE A 157 -2.11 -9.60 15.89
N ALA A 158 -2.88 -8.82 16.66
CA ALA A 158 -2.80 -7.36 16.67
C ALA A 158 -1.71 -6.83 17.63
N SER A 159 -1.20 -7.65 18.55
CA SER A 159 -0.22 -7.22 19.56
C SER A 159 1.23 -7.22 19.06
N GLN A 160 1.50 -7.77 17.87
CA GLN A 160 2.85 -7.87 17.29
C GLN A 160 2.85 -7.72 15.76
N ALA A 161 1.96 -6.91 15.18
CA ALA A 161 1.98 -6.67 13.75
C ALA A 161 3.33 -6.03 13.35
N VAL A 162 4.18 -6.80 12.67
CA VAL A 162 5.50 -6.35 12.15
C VAL A 162 5.24 -5.46 10.94
N SER A 163 4.58 -4.31 11.11
CA SER A 163 4.21 -3.40 10.01
C SER A 163 5.43 -3.04 9.18
N ILE A 164 5.25 -2.71 7.90
CA ILE A 164 6.35 -2.23 7.04
C ILE A 164 7.01 -1.03 7.72
N SER A 165 6.18 -0.19 8.32
CA SER A 165 6.54 0.93 9.18
C SER A 165 7.43 0.51 10.36
N TYR A 166 7.11 -0.57 11.07
CA TYR A 166 7.94 -1.11 12.16
C TYR A 166 9.24 -1.72 11.64
N ALA A 167 9.19 -2.52 10.57
CA ALA A 167 10.37 -3.10 9.94
C ALA A 167 11.35 -2.00 9.47
N ALA A 168 10.82 -0.89 8.96
CA ALA A 168 11.60 0.27 8.58
C ALA A 168 12.30 0.94 9.77
N VAL A 169 11.62 1.05 10.92
CA VAL A 169 12.25 1.54 12.17
C VAL A 169 13.33 0.60 12.68
N GLU A 170 13.10 -0.72 12.64
CA GLU A 170 14.12 -1.69 13.04
C GLU A 170 15.33 -1.68 12.09
N LEU A 171 15.12 -1.44 10.80
CA LEU A 171 16.20 -1.23 9.85
C LEU A 171 16.98 0.06 10.13
N ALA A 172 16.28 1.16 10.45
CA ALA A 172 16.92 2.41 10.87
C ALA A 172 17.79 2.20 12.12
N LYS A 173 17.34 1.44 13.11
CA LYS A 173 18.16 1.08 14.29
C LYS A 173 19.38 0.24 13.93
N LYS A 174 19.29 -0.66 12.96
CA LYS A 174 20.47 -1.42 12.50
C LYS A 174 21.52 -0.52 11.84
N ILE A 175 21.09 0.54 11.16
CA ILE A 175 21.97 1.49 10.46
C ILE A 175 22.58 2.50 11.42
N PHE A 176 21.75 3.11 12.29
CA PHE A 176 22.17 4.21 13.17
C PHE A 176 22.48 3.79 14.61
N GLY A 177 22.12 2.56 15.00
CA GLY A 177 22.13 2.12 16.40
C GLY A 177 21.01 2.76 17.19
N ASP A 178 21.35 3.78 17.97
CA ASP A 178 20.39 4.60 18.72
C ASP A 178 19.81 5.69 17.81
N LEU A 179 18.50 5.94 17.96
CA LEU A 179 17.78 6.97 17.21
C LEU A 179 17.73 8.31 17.97
N SER A 180 18.20 8.35 19.22
CA SER A 180 18.35 9.59 19.98
C SER A 180 19.23 10.60 19.23
N GLY A 181 18.77 11.83 19.10
CA GLY A 181 19.48 12.88 18.36
C GLY A 181 19.38 12.78 16.84
N LYS A 182 18.61 11.81 16.31
CA LYS A 182 18.34 11.70 14.87
C LYS A 182 17.14 12.53 14.46
N LYS A 183 17.19 13.07 13.25
CA LYS A 183 16.11 13.84 12.65
C LYS A 183 15.48 13.05 11.51
N ALA A 184 14.15 13.01 11.44
CA ALA A 184 13.43 12.33 10.38
C ALA A 184 12.60 13.30 9.54
N LEU A 185 12.53 13.05 8.25
CA LEU A 185 11.65 13.73 7.30
C LEU A 185 10.59 12.76 6.78
N LEU A 186 9.33 13.16 6.87
CA LEU A 186 8.20 12.48 6.27
C LEU A 186 7.79 13.23 5.01
N VAL A 187 7.87 12.57 3.84
CA VAL A 187 7.48 13.14 2.55
C VAL A 187 6.14 12.54 2.13
N GLY A 188 5.11 13.37 2.12
CA GLY A 188 3.73 12.98 1.89
C GLY A 188 2.92 12.79 3.17
N ALA A 189 1.68 12.33 3.00
CA ALA A 189 0.74 12.07 4.10
C ALA A 189 0.02 10.73 3.90
N GLY A 190 0.75 9.72 3.43
CA GLY A 190 0.26 8.35 3.37
C GLY A 190 0.15 7.75 4.77
N GLU A 191 -0.95 7.06 5.06
CA GLU A 191 -1.23 6.41 6.36
C GLU A 191 -0.08 5.50 6.83
N MET A 192 0.57 4.80 5.90
CA MET A 192 1.71 3.93 6.20
C MET A 192 2.95 4.70 6.69
N ALA A 193 3.20 5.85 6.09
CA ALA A 193 4.34 6.69 6.42
C ALA A 193 4.09 7.48 7.70
N GLU A 194 2.85 7.87 7.96
CA GLU A 194 2.42 8.38 9.27
C GLU A 194 2.69 7.34 10.38
N LEU A 195 2.28 6.08 10.19
CA LEU A 195 2.55 5.03 11.17
C LEU A 195 4.05 4.81 11.39
N ALA A 196 4.86 4.90 10.33
CA ALA A 196 6.32 4.79 10.42
C ALA A 196 6.92 5.97 11.20
N ALA A 197 6.45 7.18 10.95
CA ALA A 197 6.86 8.37 11.69
C ALA A 197 6.46 8.30 13.17
N GLN A 198 5.26 7.79 13.49
CA GLN A 198 4.84 7.53 14.88
C GLN A 198 5.78 6.54 15.56
N HIS A 199 6.12 5.43 14.90
CA HIS A 199 7.07 4.46 15.44
C HIS A 199 8.46 5.07 15.65
N LEU A 200 8.98 5.86 14.70
CA LEU A 200 10.26 6.56 14.90
C LEU A 200 10.21 7.48 16.13
N LYS A 201 9.12 8.24 16.29
CA LYS A 201 8.93 9.11 17.46
C LYS A 201 8.90 8.33 18.78
N THR A 202 8.18 7.23 18.85
CA THR A 202 8.16 6.36 20.05
C THR A 202 9.54 5.74 20.33
N ASN A 203 10.40 5.62 19.33
CA ASN A 203 11.77 5.12 19.45
C ASN A 203 12.83 6.22 19.62
N GLY A 204 12.43 7.47 19.89
CA GLY A 204 13.33 8.50 20.43
C GLY A 204 13.98 9.44 19.42
N ILE A 205 13.46 9.57 18.18
CA ILE A 205 13.99 10.61 17.29
C ILE A 205 13.84 12.01 17.91
N GLU A 206 14.82 12.87 17.69
CA GLU A 206 14.85 14.24 18.24
C GLU A 206 13.84 15.15 17.54
N LYS A 207 13.77 15.06 16.21
CA LYS A 207 12.97 15.97 15.40
C LYS A 207 12.29 15.23 14.26
N LEU A 208 11.01 15.53 14.07
CA LEU A 208 10.22 15.09 12.92
C LEU A 208 9.83 16.32 12.09
N VAL A 209 10.09 16.25 10.79
CA VAL A 209 9.64 17.23 9.81
C VAL A 209 8.69 16.56 8.83
N VAL A 210 7.61 17.22 8.43
CA VAL A 210 6.61 16.73 7.47
C VAL A 210 6.61 17.65 6.26
N ALA A 211 6.94 17.12 5.09
CA ALA A 211 6.86 17.81 3.81
C ALA A 211 5.69 17.27 3.00
N ASN A 212 4.84 18.16 2.47
CA ASN A 212 3.74 17.75 1.60
C ASN A 212 3.52 18.78 0.48
N ARG A 213 2.98 18.34 -0.65
CA ARG A 213 2.58 19.21 -1.76
C ARG A 213 1.51 20.21 -1.32
N THR A 214 0.58 19.78 -0.48
CA THR A 214 -0.41 20.63 0.15
C THR A 214 0.05 20.97 1.57
N LEU A 215 0.48 22.22 1.79
CA LEU A 215 1.05 22.65 3.08
C LEU A 215 0.09 22.42 4.26
N GLU A 216 -1.21 22.67 4.08
CA GLU A 216 -2.24 22.41 5.10
C GLU A 216 -2.21 20.96 5.60
N ARG A 217 -2.04 19.99 4.69
CA ARG A 217 -1.93 18.56 5.06
C ARG A 217 -0.63 18.26 5.82
N ALA A 218 0.46 18.96 5.51
CA ALA A 218 1.70 18.85 6.27
C ALA A 218 1.51 19.39 7.69
N ILE A 219 0.84 20.53 7.83
CA ILE A 219 0.52 21.17 9.11
C ILE A 219 -0.35 20.26 9.97
N ASP A 220 -1.46 19.77 9.45
CA ASP A 220 -2.38 18.89 10.20
C ASP A 220 -1.66 17.63 10.71
N LEU A 221 -0.89 17.01 9.82
CA LEU A 221 -0.14 15.80 10.16
C LEU A 221 0.98 16.09 11.15
N SER A 222 1.75 17.18 10.98
CA SER A 222 2.82 17.55 11.89
C SER A 222 2.27 17.89 13.29
N MET A 223 1.09 18.51 13.39
CA MET A 223 0.43 18.75 14.69
C MET A 223 0.12 17.43 15.41
N SER A 224 -0.47 16.46 14.69
CA SER A 224 -0.79 15.14 15.28
C SER A 224 0.45 14.37 15.73
N LEU A 225 1.55 14.52 14.97
CA LEU A 225 2.81 13.85 15.21
C LEU A 225 3.76 14.67 16.09
N GLY A 226 3.39 15.88 16.51
CA GLY A 226 4.24 16.83 17.24
C GLY A 226 5.59 17.08 16.56
N GLY A 227 5.55 17.40 15.26
CA GLY A 227 6.69 17.78 14.43
C GLY A 227 6.48 19.13 13.73
N GLU A 228 7.38 19.48 12.83
CA GLU A 228 7.32 20.71 12.04
C GLU A 228 6.82 20.44 10.63
N ALA A 229 6.05 21.35 10.07
CA ALA A 229 5.58 21.27 8.69
C ALA A 229 6.42 22.17 7.79
N VAL A 230 6.76 21.67 6.61
CA VAL A 230 7.41 22.42 5.53
C VAL A 230 6.67 22.18 4.22
N SER A 231 6.85 23.07 3.26
CA SER A 231 6.39 22.86 1.90
C SER A 231 7.26 21.80 1.19
N LEU A 232 6.73 21.16 0.16
CA LEU A 232 7.52 20.25 -0.69
C LEU A 232 8.65 20.97 -1.45
N GLU A 233 8.57 22.30 -1.60
CA GLU A 233 9.61 23.11 -2.24
C GLU A 233 10.88 23.16 -1.38
N GLU A 234 10.73 23.06 -0.05
CA GLU A 234 11.82 23.04 0.93
C GLU A 234 12.44 21.64 1.10
N LEU A 235 12.02 20.66 0.30
CA LEU A 235 12.46 19.27 0.41
C LEU A 235 13.99 19.14 0.31
N GLU A 236 14.63 19.78 -0.67
CA GLU A 236 16.09 19.65 -0.88
C GLU A 236 16.87 20.21 0.31
N ASP A 237 16.41 21.29 0.93
CA ASP A 237 17.01 21.88 2.13
C ASP A 237 16.83 20.97 3.35
N MET A 238 15.64 20.40 3.54
CA MET A 238 15.41 19.45 4.64
C MET A 238 16.23 18.18 4.50
N LEU A 239 16.43 17.70 3.26
CA LEU A 239 17.30 16.57 2.99
C LEU A 239 18.76 16.83 3.41
N VAL A 240 19.21 18.07 3.58
CA VAL A 240 20.54 18.38 4.13
C VAL A 240 20.61 18.18 5.65
N GLU A 241 19.48 18.33 6.35
CA GLU A 241 19.44 18.39 7.81
C GLU A 241 19.03 17.07 8.48
N VAL A 242 18.33 16.19 7.78
CA VAL A 242 17.77 14.95 8.36
C VAL A 242 18.66 13.72 8.20
N ASP A 243 18.45 12.68 8.99
CA ASP A 243 19.17 11.40 8.90
C ASP A 243 18.32 10.31 8.22
N ILE A 244 17.00 10.37 8.42
CA ILE A 244 16.03 9.38 7.95
C ILE A 244 14.96 10.08 7.13
N VAL A 245 14.58 9.50 6.00
CA VAL A 245 13.52 10.00 5.11
C VAL A 245 12.52 8.89 4.87
N ILE A 246 11.24 9.13 5.19
CA ILE A 246 10.15 8.22 4.88
C ILE A 246 9.31 8.86 3.78
N SER A 247 9.12 8.19 2.65
CA SER A 247 8.28 8.68 1.56
C SER A 247 7.03 7.83 1.38
N SER A 248 5.88 8.48 1.26
CA SER A 248 4.63 7.88 0.80
C SER A 248 3.74 8.96 0.22
N THR A 249 4.02 9.32 -1.02
CA THR A 249 3.22 10.24 -1.80
C THR A 249 2.32 9.49 -2.80
N GLY A 250 1.30 10.20 -3.30
CA GLY A 250 0.48 9.74 -4.44
C GLY A 250 0.99 10.29 -5.77
N ALA A 251 2.25 10.71 -5.87
CA ALA A 251 2.77 11.30 -7.09
C ALA A 251 2.89 10.25 -8.20
N PRO A 252 2.62 10.62 -9.47
CA PRO A 252 2.77 9.70 -10.60
C PRO A 252 4.23 9.45 -11.01
N GLY A 253 5.22 9.98 -10.28
CA GLY A 253 6.63 9.84 -10.61
C GLY A 253 7.56 10.17 -9.45
N LEU A 254 8.87 10.09 -9.70
CA LEU A 254 9.91 10.23 -8.69
C LEU A 254 9.95 11.65 -8.10
N VAL A 255 9.69 11.75 -6.80
CA VAL A 255 9.80 12.95 -5.97
C VAL A 255 11.26 13.20 -5.60
N ILE A 256 11.99 12.13 -5.24
CA ILE A 256 13.40 12.20 -4.84
C ILE A 256 14.25 11.52 -5.92
N LYS A 257 15.05 12.31 -6.63
CA LYS A 257 15.86 11.85 -7.78
C LYS A 257 17.33 11.70 -7.41
N LYS A 258 18.06 10.83 -8.11
CA LYS A 258 19.51 10.62 -7.90
C LYS A 258 20.31 11.93 -7.90
N ASP A 259 20.06 12.81 -8.87
CA ASP A 259 20.82 14.06 -8.99
C ASP A 259 20.56 15.03 -7.83
N MET A 260 19.34 15.03 -7.27
CA MET A 260 19.01 15.80 -6.06
C MET A 260 19.82 15.28 -4.86
N VAL A 261 19.80 13.95 -4.64
CA VAL A 261 20.56 13.33 -3.56
C VAL A 261 22.08 13.54 -3.74
N LYS A 262 22.61 13.45 -4.97
CA LYS A 262 24.03 13.75 -5.20
C LYS A 262 24.42 15.18 -4.82
N ARG A 263 23.57 16.17 -5.09
CA ARG A 263 23.84 17.58 -4.76
C ARG A 263 23.91 17.82 -3.25
N ILE A 264 22.98 17.24 -2.50
CA ILE A 264 22.89 17.45 -1.04
C ILE A 264 23.97 16.73 -0.24
N MET A 265 24.59 15.67 -0.76
CA MET A 265 25.61 14.92 0.00
C MET A 265 26.85 15.76 0.37
N ARG A 266 27.23 16.73 -0.48
CA ARG A 266 28.37 17.62 -0.19
C ARG A 266 28.09 18.58 0.97
N PRO A 267 26.98 19.36 0.99
CA PRO A 267 26.55 20.13 2.16
C PRO A 267 26.44 19.30 3.44
N ARG A 268 25.96 18.05 3.33
CA ARG A 268 25.86 17.09 4.44
C ARG A 268 27.20 16.58 4.97
N ARG A 269 28.32 16.94 4.35
CA ARG A 269 29.65 16.37 4.63
C ARG A 269 29.65 14.83 4.53
N HIS A 270 28.89 14.30 3.56
CA HIS A 270 28.70 12.88 3.33
C HIS A 270 28.19 12.07 4.54
N LYS A 271 27.48 12.71 5.47
CA LYS A 271 26.78 12.02 6.57
C LYS A 271 25.73 11.06 5.99
N LEU A 272 25.57 9.93 6.69
CA LEU A 272 24.60 8.89 6.38
C LEU A 272 23.20 9.47 6.16
N LEU A 273 22.52 8.97 5.13
CA LEU A 273 21.14 9.30 4.83
C LEU A 273 20.40 8.01 4.47
N PHE A 274 19.35 7.69 5.22
CA PHE A 274 18.56 6.49 5.02
C PHE A 274 17.16 6.84 4.54
N PHE A 275 16.77 6.25 3.43
CA PHE A 275 15.47 6.41 2.79
C PHE A 275 14.62 5.16 3.01
N ILE A 276 13.33 5.38 3.23
CA ILE A 276 12.31 4.35 3.35
C ILE A 276 11.20 4.73 2.37
N ASP A 277 11.14 4.04 1.22
CA ASP A 277 10.10 4.26 0.23
C ASP A 277 8.94 3.29 0.45
N ILE A 278 7.81 3.82 0.93
CA ILE A 278 6.56 3.09 1.15
C ILE A 278 5.50 3.51 0.12
N ALA A 279 5.90 4.23 -0.94
CA ALA A 279 5.01 4.62 -2.02
C ALA A 279 4.88 3.51 -3.06
N VAL A 280 3.70 3.45 -3.66
CA VAL A 280 3.45 2.72 -4.91
C VAL A 280 2.71 3.71 -5.80
N PRO A 281 3.17 4.07 -7.01
CA PRO A 281 4.51 3.77 -7.54
C PRO A 281 5.59 4.42 -6.65
N ARG A 282 6.84 4.02 -6.83
CA ARG A 282 7.96 4.53 -6.01
C ARG A 282 8.10 6.04 -6.14
N ASP A 283 8.38 6.68 -5.00
CA ASP A 283 8.71 8.11 -4.94
C ASP A 283 10.20 8.35 -5.14
N ILE A 284 11.02 7.35 -4.85
CA ILE A 284 12.48 7.50 -4.74
C ILE A 284 13.15 6.73 -5.87
N ASP A 285 14.06 7.41 -6.56
CA ASP A 285 14.89 6.82 -7.59
C ASP A 285 15.75 5.70 -6.99
N PRO A 286 15.57 4.43 -7.37
CA PRO A 286 16.31 3.31 -6.76
C PRO A 286 17.82 3.39 -7.00
N SER A 287 18.27 4.17 -7.99
CA SER A 287 19.68 4.37 -8.28
C SER A 287 20.40 5.29 -7.28
N ILE A 288 19.70 5.80 -6.25
CA ILE A 288 20.34 6.52 -5.13
C ILE A 288 21.22 5.61 -4.28
N ASN A 289 20.99 4.29 -4.30
CA ASN A 289 21.83 3.30 -3.62
C ASN A 289 23.26 3.22 -4.18
N ASP A 290 23.52 3.82 -5.36
CA ASP A 290 24.88 3.93 -5.90
C ASP A 290 25.68 5.10 -5.29
N ILE A 291 25.08 5.89 -4.40
CA ILE A 291 25.73 7.05 -3.78
C ILE A 291 26.29 6.62 -2.42
N ASP A 292 27.57 6.90 -2.18
CA ASP A 292 28.21 6.58 -0.89
C ASP A 292 27.46 7.21 0.29
N ASN A 293 27.29 6.41 1.36
CA ASN A 293 26.58 6.78 2.59
C ASN A 293 25.08 7.07 2.40
N VAL A 294 24.48 6.62 1.29
CA VAL A 294 23.03 6.65 1.06
C VAL A 294 22.49 5.22 1.03
N TYR A 295 21.36 5.01 1.72
CA TYR A 295 20.67 3.73 1.77
C TYR A 295 19.20 3.92 1.44
N LEU A 296 18.61 3.00 0.68
CA LEU A 296 17.18 2.87 0.37
C LEU A 296 16.74 1.43 0.59
#